data_AF-A0A968VG77-F1
#
_entry.id   AF-A0A968VG77-F1
#
_cell.length_a   1.000
_cell.length_b   1.000
_cell.length_c   1.000
_cell.angle_alpha   90.00
_cell.angle_beta   90.00
_cell.angle_gamma   90.00
#
_symmetry.space_group_name_H-M   'P 1'
#
loop_
_entity.id
_entity.type
_entity.pdbx_description
1 polymer ?
#
loop_
_entity_poly.entity_id
_entity_poly.type
_entity_poly.pdbx_seq_one_letter_code
_entity_poly.pdbx_strand_id
1 'polypeptide(L)' 'MPAPVRVVLTAEEDRTLKALRVATTIPQRTRDRAHMVRLSAQGLNAPALAEIFGCCEHTARATL' A
#
# COMPACT_ATOMS: atom_id res chain seq x y z
N MET A 1 20.61 6.35 2.39
CA MET A 1 19.26 5.77 2.17
C MET A 1 18.24 6.85 2.52
N PRO A 2 17.20 7.09 1.71
CA PRO A 2 16.15 8.03 2.08
C PRO A 2 15.45 7.57 3.37
N ALA A 3 14.95 8.52 4.14
CA ALA A 3 14.25 8.22 5.40
C ALA A 3 13.00 7.35 5.13
N PRO A 4 12.64 6.43 6.04
CA PRO A 4 11.43 5.63 5.88
C PRO A 4 10.21 6.55 5.82
N VAL A 5 9.42 6.45 4.74
CA VAL A 5 8.12 7.12 4.67
C VAL A 5 7.20 6.46 5.71
N ARG A 6 6.65 7.27 6.62
CA ARG A 6 5.65 6.84 7.59
C ARG A 6 4.29 7.32 7.13
N VAL A 7 3.52 6.42 6.51
CA VAL A 7 2.11 6.67 6.21
C VAL A 7 1.34 6.60 7.52
N VAL A 8 0.57 7.64 7.84
CA VAL A 8 -0.37 7.64 8.96
C VAL A 8 -1.76 7.78 8.38
N LEU A 9 -2.63 6.80 8.66
CA LEU A 9 -4.00 6.80 8.18
C LEU A 9 -4.94 7.17 9.31
N THR A 10 -5.93 8.00 9.01
CA THR A 10 -7.13 8.17 9.81
C THR A 10 -7.99 6.91 9.75
N ALA A 11 -8.93 6.80 10.68
CA ALA A 11 -9.88 5.69 10.69
C ALA A 11 -10.79 5.64 9.46
N GLU A 12 -11.02 6.78 8.79
CA GLU A 12 -11.82 6.86 7.56
C GLU A 12 -11.00 6.43 6.33
N GLU A 13 -9.73 6.83 6.26
CA GLU A 13 -8.82 6.40 5.20
C GLU A 13 -8.56 4.89 5.27
N ASP A 14 -8.33 4.31 6.46
CA ASP A 14 -8.16 2.85 6.62
C ASP A 14 -9.41 2.09 6.14
N ARG A 15 -10.60 2.58 6.52
CA ARG A 15 -11.88 2.01 6.07
C ARG A 15 -12.03 2.09 4.55
N THR A 16 -11.66 3.21 3.96
CA THR A 16 -11.73 3.42 2.50
C THR A 16 -10.77 2.50 1.76
N LEU A 17 -9.51 2.39 2.20
CA LEU A 17 -8.52 1.48 1.61
C LEU A 17 -8.95 0.01 1.74
N LYS A 18 -9.58 -0.36 2.86
CA LYS A 18 -10.16 -1.69 3.06
C LYS A 18 -11.31 -1.97 2.08
N ALA A 19 -12.19 -0.99 1.84
CA ALA A 19 -13.28 -1.12 0.89
C ALA A 19 -12.78 -1.26 -0.56
N LEU A 20 -11.74 -0.52 -0.94
CA LEU A 20 -11.11 -0.62 -2.27
C LEU A 20 -10.59 -2.03 -2.55
N ARG A 21 -10.11 -2.77 -1.55
CA ARG A 21 -9.59 -4.13 -1.72
C ARG A 21 -10.64 -5.10 -2.29
N VAL A 22 -11.91 -4.93 -1.92
CA VAL A 22 -13.01 -5.84 -2.29
C VAL A 22 -13.87 -5.29 -3.44
N ALA A 23 -13.69 -4.03 -3.82
CA ALA A 23 -14.41 -3.44 -4.94
C ALA A 23 -14.12 -4.20 -6.25
N THR A 24 -15.15 -4.66 -6.95
CA THR A 24 -15.00 -5.42 -8.21
C THR A 24 -14.93 -4.53 -9.44
N THR A 25 -15.37 -3.28 -9.32
CA THR A 25 -15.38 -2.26 -10.38
C THR A 25 -14.05 -1.55 -10.55
N ILE A 26 -13.11 -1.75 -9.62
CA ILE A 26 -11.81 -1.08 -9.59
C ILE A 26 -10.74 -2.03 -10.15
N PRO A 27 -9.85 -1.55 -11.05
CA PRO A 27 -8.75 -2.36 -11.57
C PRO A 27 -7.90 -2.97 -10.46
N GLN A 28 -7.49 -4.23 -10.62
CA GLN A 28 -6.68 -4.96 -9.66
C GLN A 28 -5.44 -4.17 -9.20
N ARG A 29 -4.73 -3.54 -10.14
CA ARG A 29 -3.55 -2.72 -9.83
C ARG A 29 -3.84 -1.60 -8.84
N THR A 30 -4.98 -0.93 -8.94
CA THR A 30 -5.38 0.13 -8.01
C THR A 30 -5.70 -0.43 -6.63
N ARG A 31 -6.34 -1.60 -6.57
CA ARG A 31 -6.66 -2.30 -5.30
C ARG A 31 -5.40 -2.81 -4.60
N ASP A 32 -4.43 -3.29 -5.37
CA ASP A 32 -3.14 -3.72 -4.83
C ASP A 32 -2.35 -2.53 -4.26
N ARG A 33 -2.32 -1.39 -4.97
CA ARG A 33 -1.66 -0.18 -4.47
C ARG A 33 -2.34 0.39 -3.22
N ALA A 34 -3.67 0.40 -3.18
CA ALA A 34 -4.40 0.77 -1.97
C ALA A 34 -4.03 -0.14 -0.77
N HIS A 35 -3.84 -1.44 -1.04
CA HIS A 35 -3.41 -2.38 -0.02
C HIS A 35 -1.95 -2.16 0.41
N MET A 36 -1.04 -1.83 -0.52
CA MET A 36 0.34 -1.46 -0.19
C MET A 36 0.41 -0.26 0.77
N VAL A 37 -0.37 0.80 0.49
CA VAL A 37 -0.43 2.00 1.35
C VAL A 37 -0.92 1.64 2.75
N ARG A 38 -1.97 0.81 2.83
CA ARG A 38 -2.53 0.36 4.11
C ARG A 38 -1.53 -0.45 4.94
N LEU A 39 -0.80 -1.37 4.30
CA LEU A 39 0.23 -2.18 4.94
C LEU A 39 1.44 -1.34 5.36
N SER A 40 1.80 -0.33 4.58
CA SER A 40 2.86 0.61 4.98
C SER A 40 2.49 1.41 6.22
N ALA A 41 1.24 1.83 6.36
CA ALA A 41 0.75 2.50 7.56
C ALA A 41 0.78 1.59 8.82
N GLN A 42 0.79 0.27 8.63
CA GLN A 42 0.96 -0.72 9.71
C GLN A 42 2.44 -0.98 10.03
N GLY A 43 3.38 -0.33 9.35
CA GLY A 43 4.82 -0.41 9.60
C GLY A 43 5.61 -1.26 8.61
N LEU A 44 4.99 -1.80 7.55
CA LEU A 44 5.72 -2.53 6.51
C LEU A 44 6.54 -1.57 5.64
N ASN A 45 7.78 -1.94 5.37
CA ASN A 45 8.70 -1.17 4.54
C ASN A 45 8.59 -1.58 3.05
N ALA A 46 9.16 -0.76 2.16
CA ALA A 46 9.10 -1.01 0.72
C ALA A 46 9.68 -2.38 0.28
N PRO A 47 10.79 -2.90 0.86
CA PRO A 47 11.26 -4.26 0.57
C PRO A 47 10.24 -5.34 0.92
N ALA A 48 9.64 -5.30 2.12
CA ALA A 48 8.65 -6.30 2.52
C ALA A 48 7.39 -6.23 1.63
N LEU A 49 6.96 -5.03 1.25
CA LEU A 49 5.85 -4.85 0.32
C LEU A 49 6.19 -5.38 -1.08
N ALA A 50 7.41 -5.16 -1.56
CA ALA A 50 7.88 -5.68 -2.84
C ALA A 50 7.77 -7.20 -2.89
N GLU A 51 8.16 -7.89 -1.83
CA GLU A 51 8.01 -9.35 -1.68
C GLU A 51 6.54 -9.78 -1.64
N ILE A 52 5.69 -9.14 -0.82
CA ILE A 52 4.26 -9.49 -0.70
C ILE A 52 3.52 -9.34 -2.04
N PHE A 53 3.83 -8.30 -2.80
CA PHE A 53 3.15 -7.98 -4.06
C PHE A 53 3.89 -8.48 -5.31
N GLY A 54 5.03 -9.16 -5.14
CA GLY A 54 5.84 -9.67 -6.25
C GLY A 54 6.28 -8.58 -7.24
N CYS A 55 6.58 -7.37 -6.74
CA CYS A 55 6.99 -6.23 -7.57
C CYS A 55 8.39 -5.74 -7.21
N CYS A 56 8.98 -4.90 -8.06
CA CYS A 56 10.27 -4.30 -7.76
C CYS A 56 10.16 -3.32 -6.57
N GLU A 57 11.20 -3.23 -5.74
CA GLU A 57 11.23 -2.30 -4.60
C GLU A 57 10.98 -0.84 -5.03
N HIS A 58 11.47 -0.45 -6.21
CA HIS A 58 11.19 0.85 -6.80
C HIS A 58 9.69 1.11 -6.98
N THR A 59 8.91 0.10 -7.37
CA THR A 59 7.45 0.20 -7.52
C THR A 59 6.76 0.37 -6.18
N ALA A 60 7.21 -0.35 -5.14
CA ALA A 60 6.72 -0.19 -3.78
C ALA A 60 7.03 1.23 -3.26
N ARG A 61 8.27 1.71 -3.39
CA ARG A 61 8.66 3.07 -3.00
C ARG A 61 7.90 4.15 -3.76
N ALA A 62 7.65 3.98 -5.06
CA ALA A 62 6.88 4.95 -5.84
C ALA A 62 5.37 4.94 -5.52
N THR A 63 4.91 4.04 -4.67
CA THR A 63 3.51 3.97 -4.22
C THR A 63 3.33 4.58 -2.82
N LEU A 64 4.41 4.72 -2.04
CA LEU A 64 4.43 5.30 -0.70
C LEU A 64 4.92 6.75 -0.73
#